data_AF-A0AAW2Z719-F1
#
_entry.id   AF-A0AAW2Z719-F1
#
_cell.length_a   1.000
_cell.length_b   1.000
_cell.length_c   1.000
_cell.angle_alpha   90.00
_cell.angle_beta   90.00
_cell.angle_gamma   90.00
#
_symmetry.space_group_name_H-M   'P 1'
#
loop_
_entity.id
_entity.type
_entity.pdbx_description
1 polymer ?
#
loop_
_entity_poly.entity_id
_entity_poly.type
_entity_poly.pdbx_seq_one_letter_code
_entity_poly.pdbx_strand_id
1 'polypeptide(L)'
;MVVQFSDDSISRAACNSLKKHLFDYLIIIDFEATCDNGPKPLINRDNQEMIEFPFVVVELLDEGQNCRITHKQQHYVMPENFPELTDFCTKLTGITSDILKEKGKPLSSIIALFDKFIEQEMKDKKFCIITDGEWDLKQLLLRESKNKNITLQKHYYQFFDLRKEFKKCFPQAHVRGLASMVELTGCTFSGRHHSGIDDCMTVKLLIDELLKQNHKFEDVCSIDPFYDPFRDASFCEFKNPSRSRVYTPPVYFYQYYQQTGSNPYYYNHHPIPTTPKEQQQQQQQQQQPYHITYPPIQQQLKHKRRPPKKKTFKVLSRKVEVNKF
;
A
#
# COMPACT_ATOMS: atom_id res chain seq x y z
N MET A 1 73.89 -21.50 0.71
CA MET A 1 72.85 -20.61 0.15
C MET A 1 71.55 -20.89 0.88
N VAL A 2 71.21 -20.07 1.87
CA VAL A 2 69.90 -20.07 2.50
C VAL A 2 69.32 -18.70 2.22
N VAL A 3 68.27 -18.65 1.40
CA VAL A 3 67.57 -17.43 1.04
C VAL A 3 66.59 -17.15 2.18
N GLN A 4 66.86 -16.14 3.01
CA GLN A 4 65.85 -15.60 3.92
C GLN A 4 65.00 -14.59 3.14
N PHE A 5 63.75 -14.95 2.90
CA PHE A 5 62.74 -13.98 2.47
C PHE A 5 62.21 -13.26 3.71
N SER A 6 62.33 -11.93 3.70
CA SER A 6 61.72 -11.02 4.65
C SER A 6 60.19 -11.01 4.45
N ASP A 7 59.46 -11.29 5.53
CA ASP A 7 58.01 -11.40 5.55
C ASP A 7 57.36 -10.02 5.61
N ASP A 8 57.29 -9.33 4.47
CA ASP A 8 56.55 -8.06 4.27
C ASP A 8 55.05 -8.31 3.95
N SER A 9 54.48 -9.43 4.40
CA SER A 9 53.07 -9.75 4.12
C SER A 9 52.07 -9.19 5.16
N ILE A 10 52.55 -8.61 6.26
CA ILE A 10 51.71 -8.05 7.33
C ILE A 10 51.50 -6.53 7.13
N SER A 11 50.75 -6.12 6.09
CA SER A 11 50.10 -4.78 6.12
C SER A 11 48.90 -4.58 5.18
N ARG A 12 48.30 -5.65 4.62
CA ARG A 12 47.10 -5.54 3.77
C ARG A 12 45.87 -6.28 4.28
N ALA A 13 45.84 -6.64 5.56
CA ALA A 13 44.59 -6.84 6.27
C ALA A 13 44.07 -5.46 6.72
N ALA A 14 43.60 -4.66 5.76
CA ALA A 14 42.82 -3.48 6.09
C ALA A 14 41.65 -3.95 6.95
N CYS A 15 41.52 -3.36 8.13
CA CYS A 15 40.39 -3.50 9.04
C CYS A 15 39.10 -3.12 8.26
N ASN A 16 38.52 -4.08 7.55
CA ASN A 16 37.13 -4.01 7.13
C ASN A 16 36.31 -4.24 8.40
N SER A 17 36.22 -3.21 9.23
CA SER A 17 35.12 -3.09 10.18
C SER A 17 33.86 -3.26 9.35
N LEU A 18 33.19 -4.42 9.47
CA LEU A 18 31.87 -4.64 8.89
C LEU A 18 31.01 -3.45 9.31
N LYS A 19 30.67 -2.58 8.35
CA LYS A 19 29.81 -1.43 8.65
C LYS A 19 28.47 -2.00 9.07
N LYS A 20 28.07 -1.64 10.28
CA LYS A 20 26.79 -2.01 10.89
C LYS A 20 25.63 -1.55 10.02
N HIS A 21 24.55 -2.32 9.97
CA HIS A 21 23.32 -1.91 9.27
C HIS A 21 22.78 -0.58 9.82
N LEU A 22 22.13 0.22 8.96
CA LEU A 22 21.51 1.49 9.38
C LEU A 22 20.42 1.26 10.45
N PHE A 23 19.67 0.16 10.31
CA PHE A 23 18.68 -0.32 11.26
C PHE A 23 19.11 -1.67 11.81
N ASP A 24 18.82 -1.93 13.07
CA ASP A 24 19.05 -3.22 13.73
C ASP A 24 17.91 -4.21 13.42
N TYR A 25 16.72 -3.71 13.05
CA TYR A 25 15.54 -4.53 12.78
C TYR A 25 14.81 -4.11 11.50
N LEU A 26 14.20 -5.09 10.84
CA LEU A 26 13.20 -4.85 9.79
C LEU A 26 11.85 -5.41 10.25
N ILE A 27 10.79 -4.67 9.96
CA ILE A 27 9.41 -5.11 10.17
C ILE A 27 8.79 -5.38 8.79
N ILE A 28 8.70 -6.65 8.44
CA ILE A 28 8.13 -7.11 7.18
C ILE A 28 6.62 -7.02 7.30
N ILE A 29 5.98 -6.37 6.31
CA ILE A 29 4.54 -6.23 6.20
C ILE A 29 4.11 -6.59 4.77
N ASP A 30 3.01 -7.34 4.66
CA ASP A 30 2.37 -7.67 3.38
C ASP A 30 0.85 -7.77 3.61
N PHE A 31 0.09 -6.79 3.14
CA PHE A 31 -1.34 -6.71 3.42
C PHE A 31 -2.16 -7.45 2.36
N GLU A 32 -3.18 -8.17 2.82
CA GLU A 32 -4.23 -8.63 1.93
C GLU A 32 -5.40 -7.65 1.92
N ALA A 33 -6.03 -7.49 0.76
CA ALA A 33 -7.20 -6.63 0.58
C ALA A 33 -8.34 -7.36 -0.11
N THR A 34 -9.56 -6.88 0.13
CA THR A 34 -10.73 -7.24 -0.69
C THR A 34 -10.40 -7.00 -2.16
N CYS A 35 -10.74 -7.95 -3.05
CA CYS A 35 -10.57 -7.79 -4.48
C CYS A 35 -11.69 -8.46 -5.29
N ASP A 36 -11.79 -8.11 -6.57
CA ASP A 36 -12.78 -8.64 -7.51
C ASP A 36 -12.16 -8.66 -8.92
N ASN A 37 -12.45 -9.71 -9.69
CA ASN A 37 -11.99 -9.86 -11.08
C ASN A 37 -13.16 -10.03 -12.09
N GLY A 38 -14.40 -9.79 -11.64
CA GLY A 38 -15.57 -9.88 -12.50
C GLY A 38 -15.59 -8.83 -13.62
N PRO A 39 -16.42 -9.02 -14.66
CA PRO A 39 -16.52 -8.09 -15.79
C PRO A 39 -17.02 -6.68 -15.40
N LYS A 40 -17.60 -6.55 -14.20
CA LYS A 40 -17.99 -5.27 -13.58
C LYS A 40 -17.61 -5.33 -12.11
N PRO A 41 -16.33 -5.12 -11.78
CA PRO A 41 -15.83 -5.38 -10.44
C PRO A 41 -16.48 -4.41 -9.45
N LEU A 42 -17.03 -4.95 -8.35
CA LEU A 42 -17.57 -4.16 -7.25
C LEU A 42 -16.44 -3.52 -6.44
N ILE A 43 -15.32 -4.22 -6.36
CA ILE A 43 -14.11 -3.78 -5.66
C ILE A 43 -13.10 -3.28 -6.70
N ASN A 44 -12.61 -2.09 -6.48
CA ASN A 44 -11.58 -1.43 -7.26
C ASN A 44 -10.60 -0.73 -6.32
N ARG A 45 -9.57 -0.15 -6.92
CA ARG A 45 -8.50 0.54 -6.21
C ARG A 45 -8.97 1.65 -5.25
N ASP A 46 -10.09 2.33 -5.52
CA ASP A 46 -10.60 3.41 -4.67
C ASP A 46 -11.41 2.90 -3.47
N ASN A 47 -11.94 1.67 -3.49
CA ASN A 47 -12.85 1.13 -2.46
C ASN A 47 -12.43 -0.23 -1.87
N GLN A 48 -11.30 -0.81 -2.28
CA GLN A 48 -10.73 -1.97 -1.60
C GLN A 48 -10.56 -1.70 -0.10
N GLU A 49 -10.58 -2.72 0.73
CA GLU A 49 -10.34 -2.63 2.17
C GLU A 49 -9.39 -3.74 2.59
N MET A 50 -8.52 -3.44 3.55
CA MET A 50 -7.62 -4.41 4.15
C MET A 50 -8.43 -5.52 4.82
N ILE A 51 -7.98 -6.76 4.66
CA ILE A 51 -8.57 -7.95 5.28
C ILE A 51 -7.56 -8.78 6.06
N GLU A 52 -6.26 -8.55 5.86
CA GLU A 52 -5.18 -9.10 6.68
C GLU A 52 -4.11 -8.03 6.95
N PHE A 53 -3.67 -7.94 8.20
CA PHE A 53 -2.52 -7.16 8.63
C PHE A 53 -1.56 -8.11 9.36
N PRO A 54 -0.64 -8.74 8.64
CA PRO A 54 0.44 -9.51 9.23
C PRO A 54 1.68 -8.64 9.42
N PHE A 55 2.53 -9.05 10.34
CA PHE A 55 3.89 -8.56 10.38
C PHE A 55 4.87 -9.59 10.96
N VAL A 56 6.10 -9.56 10.45
CA VAL A 56 7.23 -10.35 10.94
C VAL A 56 8.38 -9.41 11.25
N VAL A 57 8.91 -9.47 12.47
CA VAL A 57 10.07 -8.67 12.87
C VAL A 57 11.31 -9.53 12.78
N VAL A 58 12.29 -9.07 11.99
CA VAL A 58 13.61 -9.69 11.89
C VAL A 58 14.67 -8.76 12.47
N GLU A 59 15.60 -9.34 13.23
CA GLU A 59 16.81 -8.68 13.72
C GLU A 59 17.95 -8.96 12.74
N LEU A 60 18.57 -7.90 12.23
CA LEU A 60 19.73 -7.99 11.34
C LEU A 60 20.99 -8.22 12.20
N LEU A 61 21.72 -9.29 11.91
CA LEU A 61 22.92 -9.66 12.64
C LEU A 61 24.15 -9.23 11.85
N ASP A 62 25.00 -8.40 12.46
CA ASP A 62 26.24 -7.93 11.84
C ASP A 62 27.21 -9.08 11.56
N GLU A 63 27.22 -10.07 12.46
CA GLU A 63 28.02 -11.29 12.32
C GLU A 63 27.26 -12.33 11.48
N GLY A 64 27.91 -12.81 10.42
CA GLY A 64 27.40 -13.90 9.59
C GLY A 64 26.41 -13.52 8.51
N GLN A 65 26.13 -12.22 8.29
CA GLN A 65 25.24 -11.72 7.24
C GLN A 65 23.91 -12.49 7.21
N ASN A 66 23.23 -12.51 8.35
CA ASN A 66 22.01 -13.28 8.55
C ASN A 66 21.01 -12.47 9.37
N CYS A 67 19.76 -12.93 9.44
CA CYS A 67 18.76 -12.35 10.31
C CYS A 67 18.01 -13.41 11.09
N ARG A 68 17.45 -13.04 12.25
CA ARG A 68 16.59 -13.92 13.03
C ARG A 68 15.23 -13.31 13.23
N ILE A 69 14.19 -14.13 13.14
CA ILE A 69 12.83 -13.71 13.48
C ILE A 69 12.74 -13.56 15.00
N THR A 70 12.24 -12.42 15.44
CA THR A 70 11.97 -12.14 16.87
C THR A 70 10.48 -12.15 17.17
N HIS A 71 9.66 -11.74 16.20
CA HIS A 71 8.20 -11.68 16.36
C HIS A 71 7.51 -12.05 15.06
N LYS A 72 6.33 -12.66 15.18
CA LYS A 72 5.45 -13.01 14.08
C LYS A 72 4.01 -12.83 14.57
N GLN A 73 3.23 -12.00 13.90
CA GLN A 73 1.82 -11.79 14.23
C GLN A 73 0.97 -11.72 12.97
N GLN A 74 -0.26 -12.20 13.07
CA GLN A 74 -1.24 -12.20 11.99
C GLN A 74 -2.57 -11.70 12.56
N HIS A 75 -3.14 -10.67 11.94
CA HIS A 75 -4.40 -10.09 12.33
C HIS A 75 -5.33 -10.00 11.12
N TYR A 76 -6.61 -10.27 11.32
CA TYR A 76 -7.62 -10.09 10.28
C TYR A 76 -8.37 -8.77 10.49
N VAL A 77 -8.67 -8.10 9.38
CA VAL A 77 -9.39 -6.82 9.37
C VAL A 77 -10.78 -7.07 8.79
N MET A 78 -11.81 -6.58 9.48
CA MET A 78 -13.18 -6.67 8.98
C MET A 78 -13.46 -5.49 8.03
N PRO A 79 -13.73 -5.73 6.73
CA PRO A 79 -14.10 -4.68 5.80
C PRO A 79 -15.50 -4.15 6.10
N GLU A 80 -15.71 -2.84 5.91
CA GLU A 80 -16.94 -2.14 6.29
C GLU A 80 -17.87 -1.91 5.09
N ASN A 81 -17.33 -1.70 3.89
CA ASN A 81 -18.13 -1.46 2.68
C ASN A 81 -18.67 -2.75 2.08
N PHE A 82 -17.84 -3.80 2.04
CA PHE A 82 -18.20 -5.12 1.51
C PHE A 82 -17.81 -6.23 2.52
N PRO A 83 -18.61 -6.43 3.59
CA PRO A 83 -18.35 -7.43 4.63
C PRO A 83 -18.25 -8.89 4.14
N GLU A 84 -18.85 -9.19 3.00
CA GLU A 84 -18.79 -10.51 2.37
C GLU A 84 -17.74 -10.49 1.25
N LEU A 85 -16.77 -11.38 1.34
CA LEU A 85 -15.72 -11.50 0.33
C LEU A 85 -16.27 -12.10 -0.97
N THR A 86 -15.70 -11.69 -2.09
CA THR A 86 -15.96 -12.33 -3.38
C THR A 86 -15.29 -13.71 -3.42
N ASP A 87 -15.83 -14.63 -4.22
CA ASP A 87 -15.21 -15.94 -4.46
C ASP A 87 -13.78 -15.79 -5.00
N PHE A 88 -13.53 -14.78 -5.82
CA PHE A 88 -12.19 -14.47 -6.32
C PHE A 88 -11.24 -14.12 -5.18
N CYS A 89 -11.66 -13.20 -4.29
CA CYS A 89 -10.88 -12.79 -3.14
C CYS A 89 -10.56 -13.96 -2.21
N THR A 90 -11.57 -14.78 -1.88
CA THR A 90 -11.38 -15.96 -1.03
C THR A 90 -10.48 -17.00 -1.69
N LYS A 91 -10.62 -17.24 -3.00
CA LYS A 91 -9.75 -18.17 -3.73
C LYS A 91 -8.31 -17.64 -3.83
N LEU A 92 -8.14 -16.33 -4.03
CA LEU A 92 -6.84 -15.70 -4.15
C LEU A 92 -6.11 -15.70 -2.81
N THR A 93 -6.77 -15.25 -1.73
CA THR A 93 -6.13 -15.04 -0.42
C THR A 93 -6.21 -16.22 0.53
N GLY A 94 -7.19 -17.11 0.33
CA GLY A 94 -7.52 -18.17 1.28
C GLY A 94 -8.35 -17.69 2.48
N ILE A 95 -8.61 -16.38 2.60
CA ILE A 95 -9.41 -15.79 3.67
C ILE A 95 -10.90 -15.94 3.33
N THR A 96 -11.68 -16.47 4.26
CA THR A 96 -13.14 -16.65 4.11
C THR A 96 -13.88 -15.57 4.91
N SER A 97 -15.12 -15.26 4.50
CA SER A 97 -16.00 -14.38 5.29
C SER A 97 -16.20 -14.88 6.73
N ASP A 98 -16.18 -16.20 6.95
CA ASP A 98 -16.34 -16.78 8.30
C ASP A 98 -15.13 -16.47 9.19
N ILE A 99 -13.90 -16.55 8.65
CA ILE A 99 -12.69 -16.12 9.37
C ILE A 99 -12.80 -14.64 9.73
N LEU A 100 -13.27 -13.79 8.82
CA LEU A 100 -13.43 -12.36 9.10
C LEU A 100 -14.52 -12.09 10.14
N LYS A 101 -15.63 -12.83 10.12
CA LYS A 101 -16.69 -12.71 11.14
C LYS A 101 -16.22 -13.14 12.53
N GLU A 102 -15.39 -14.19 12.60
CA GLU A 102 -14.89 -14.74 13.87
C GLU A 102 -13.73 -13.91 14.44
N LYS A 103 -12.79 -13.49 13.58
CA LYS A 103 -11.48 -12.95 14.00
C LYS A 103 -11.21 -11.52 13.53
N GLY A 104 -11.96 -11.04 12.54
CA GLY A 104 -11.79 -9.73 11.96
C GLY A 104 -12.09 -8.62 12.97
N LYS A 105 -11.23 -7.60 12.99
CA LYS A 105 -11.42 -6.40 13.81
C LYS A 105 -11.46 -5.15 12.93
N PRO A 106 -12.05 -4.03 13.40
CA PRO A 106 -11.94 -2.76 12.69
C PRO A 106 -10.47 -2.38 12.45
N LEU A 107 -10.17 -1.79 11.29
CA LEU A 107 -8.80 -1.38 10.94
C LEU A 107 -8.17 -0.51 12.04
N SER A 108 -8.93 0.43 12.61
CA SER A 108 -8.47 1.30 13.69
C SER A 108 -7.96 0.52 14.91
N SER A 109 -8.60 -0.59 15.27
CA SER A 109 -8.18 -1.45 16.37
C SER A 109 -6.88 -2.19 16.05
N ILE A 110 -6.67 -2.58 14.79
CA ILE A 110 -5.44 -3.26 14.35
C ILE A 110 -4.27 -2.27 14.29
N ILE A 111 -4.49 -1.05 13.78
CA ILE A 111 -3.50 0.02 13.81
C ILE A 111 -3.09 0.34 15.25
N ALA A 112 -4.05 0.52 16.16
CA ALA A 112 -3.74 0.76 17.58
C ALA A 112 -2.98 -0.41 18.23
N LEU A 113 -3.25 -1.66 17.83
CA LEU A 113 -2.51 -2.83 18.29
C LEU A 113 -1.07 -2.81 17.80
N PHE A 114 -0.85 -2.50 16.52
CA PHE A 114 0.49 -2.40 15.94
C PHE A 114 1.28 -1.23 16.54
N ASP A 115 0.67 -0.05 16.67
CA ASP A 115 1.28 1.11 17.32
C ASP A 115 1.74 0.78 18.74
N LYS A 116 0.89 0.11 19.52
CA LYS A 116 1.23 -0.36 20.87
C LYS A 116 2.37 -1.37 20.86
N PHE A 117 2.41 -2.29 19.89
CA PHE A 117 3.53 -3.20 19.72
C PHE A 117 4.84 -2.43 19.45
N ILE A 118 4.81 -1.42 18.58
CA ILE A 118 5.98 -0.57 18.31
C ILE A 118 6.44 0.15 19.58
N GLU A 119 5.52 0.71 20.36
CA GLU A 119 5.83 1.40 21.62
C GLU A 119 6.45 0.47 22.68
N GLN A 120 6.01 -0.78 22.74
CA GLN A 120 6.44 -1.74 23.76
C GLN A 120 7.73 -2.46 23.37
N GLU A 121 7.84 -2.88 22.10
CA GLU A 121 8.89 -3.80 21.66
C GLU A 121 9.97 -3.13 20.81
N MET A 122 9.68 -1.99 20.17
CA MET A 122 10.55 -1.38 19.15
C MET A 122 11.00 0.05 19.46
N LYS A 123 10.47 0.69 20.50
CA LYS A 123 10.70 2.11 20.83
C LYS A 123 12.18 2.51 20.93
N ASP A 124 13.00 1.67 21.58
CA ASP A 124 14.43 1.94 21.79
C ASP A 124 15.32 1.22 20.75
N LYS A 125 14.71 0.63 19.72
CA LYS A 125 15.40 -0.09 18.64
C LYS A 125 15.38 0.74 17.36
N LYS A 126 16.45 0.65 16.56
CA LYS A 126 16.43 1.18 15.19
C LYS A 126 15.74 0.17 14.29
N PHE A 127 14.54 0.49 13.83
CA PHE A 127 13.81 -0.36 12.90
C PHE A 127 13.30 0.41 11.68
N CYS A 128 13.03 -0.32 10.60
CA CYS A 128 12.33 0.20 9.43
C CYS A 128 11.33 -0.85 8.92
N ILE A 129 10.20 -0.41 8.35
CA ILE A 129 9.27 -1.31 7.67
C ILE A 129 9.88 -1.76 6.34
N ILE A 130 9.58 -2.97 5.87
CA ILE A 130 9.90 -3.43 4.51
C ILE A 130 8.68 -4.10 3.89
N THR A 131 8.39 -3.77 2.63
CA THR A 131 7.23 -4.27 1.86
C THR A 131 7.63 -4.68 0.44
N ASP A 132 6.85 -5.55 -0.21
CA ASP A 132 7.04 -5.89 -1.63
C ASP A 132 6.50 -4.77 -2.54
N GLY A 133 7.25 -3.68 -2.63
CA GLY A 133 6.84 -2.48 -3.36
C GLY A 133 6.05 -1.50 -2.49
N GLU A 134 5.53 -0.44 -3.11
CA GLU A 134 4.97 0.68 -2.35
C GLU A 134 3.45 0.58 -2.08
N TRP A 135 2.78 -0.42 -2.64
CA TRP A 135 1.30 -0.50 -2.67
C TRP A 135 0.69 -0.63 -1.27
N ASP A 136 1.25 -1.46 -0.39
CA ASP A 136 0.75 -1.69 0.97
C ASP A 136 0.59 -0.38 1.75
N LEU A 137 1.66 0.41 1.79
CA LEU A 137 1.69 1.65 2.58
C LEU A 137 1.05 2.81 1.81
N LYS A 138 1.50 3.07 0.58
CA LYS A 138 1.04 4.24 -0.19
C LYS A 138 -0.40 4.10 -0.65
N GLN A 139 -0.80 2.94 -1.14
CA GLN A 139 -2.11 2.78 -1.78
C GLN A 139 -3.17 2.18 -0.86
N LEU A 140 -2.87 1.09 -0.13
CA LEU A 140 -3.89 0.44 0.70
C LEU A 140 -4.06 1.18 2.04
N LEU A 141 -3.01 1.22 2.86
CA LEU A 141 -3.06 1.75 4.22
C LEU A 141 -3.41 3.24 4.27
N LEU A 142 -2.69 4.10 3.53
CA LEU A 142 -2.93 5.55 3.58
C LEU A 142 -4.32 5.92 3.04
N ARG A 143 -4.76 5.28 1.94
CA ARG A 143 -6.09 5.55 1.36
C ARG A 143 -7.20 5.14 2.32
N GLU A 144 -7.13 3.93 2.86
CA GLU A 144 -8.17 3.43 3.74
C GLU A 144 -8.21 4.21 5.06
N SER A 145 -7.05 4.50 5.64
CA SER A 145 -6.95 5.33 6.85
C SER A 145 -7.53 6.71 6.62
N LYS A 146 -7.26 7.33 5.47
CA LYS A 146 -7.87 8.62 5.08
C LYS A 146 -9.39 8.53 4.93
N ASN A 147 -9.91 7.47 4.31
CA ASN A 147 -11.36 7.25 4.19
C ASN A 147 -12.04 7.02 5.56
N LYS A 148 -11.38 6.32 6.47
CA LYS A 148 -11.89 5.97 7.80
C LYS A 148 -11.53 6.99 8.88
N ASN A 149 -10.90 8.11 8.52
CA ASN A 149 -10.38 9.14 9.43
C ASN A 149 -9.47 8.59 10.54
N ILE A 150 -8.63 7.61 10.21
CA ILE A 150 -7.62 7.02 11.10
C ILE A 150 -6.33 7.83 10.95
N THR A 151 -5.82 8.34 12.07
CA THR A 151 -4.50 8.99 12.11
C THR A 151 -3.42 7.92 12.21
N LEU A 152 -2.42 7.99 11.32
CA LEU A 152 -1.28 7.08 11.32
C LEU A 152 -0.05 7.72 11.96
N GLN A 153 0.73 6.90 12.65
CA GLN A 153 2.00 7.31 13.25
C GLN A 153 3.12 7.46 12.21
N LYS A 154 4.20 8.15 12.59
CA LYS A 154 5.33 8.47 11.69
C LYS A 154 6.00 7.24 11.05
N HIS A 155 5.99 6.09 11.72
CA HIS A 155 6.73 4.90 11.26
C HIS A 155 6.12 4.27 10.01
N TYR A 156 4.87 4.59 9.65
CA TYR A 156 4.25 4.13 8.39
C TYR A 156 4.74 4.90 7.15
N TYR A 157 5.46 6.01 7.33
CA TYR A 157 5.89 6.89 6.25
C TYR A 157 7.34 6.66 5.82
N GLN A 158 8.01 5.67 6.40
CA GLN A 158 9.37 5.27 6.06
C GLN A 158 9.45 3.75 5.93
N PHE A 159 9.99 3.28 4.80
CA PHE A 159 10.07 1.86 4.51
C PHE A 159 11.21 1.55 3.54
N PHE A 160 11.64 0.31 3.50
CA PHE A 160 12.39 -0.24 2.38
C PHE A 160 11.43 -0.86 1.36
N ASP A 161 11.64 -0.55 0.09
CA ASP A 161 10.98 -1.26 -1.01
C ASP A 161 11.83 -2.47 -1.38
N LEU A 162 11.37 -3.67 -1.02
CA LEU A 162 12.10 -4.91 -1.28
C LEU A 162 12.48 -5.08 -2.75
N ARG A 163 11.65 -4.60 -3.69
CA ARG A 163 11.93 -4.71 -5.13
C ARG A 163 13.11 -3.83 -5.53
N LYS A 164 13.25 -2.64 -4.92
CA LYS A 164 14.40 -1.76 -5.12
C LYS A 164 15.66 -2.36 -4.48
N GLU A 165 15.54 -2.88 -3.26
CA GLU A 165 16.64 -3.55 -2.56
C GLU A 165 17.14 -4.77 -3.35
N PHE A 166 16.23 -5.60 -3.85
CA PHE A 166 16.55 -6.77 -4.66
C PHE A 166 17.32 -6.41 -5.93
N LYS A 167 16.92 -5.33 -6.62
CA LYS A 167 17.61 -4.88 -7.84
C LYS A 167 19.05 -4.41 -7.60
N LYS A 168 19.42 -4.06 -6.37
CA LYS A 168 20.83 -3.73 -6.05
C LYS A 168 21.72 -4.97 -6.13
N CYS A 169 21.22 -6.11 -5.67
CA CYS A 169 21.92 -7.40 -5.79
C CYS A 169 21.76 -8.03 -7.18
N PHE A 170 20.63 -7.77 -7.86
CA PHE A 170 20.31 -8.33 -9.17
C PHE A 170 19.95 -7.22 -10.19
N PRO A 171 20.92 -6.43 -10.68
CA PRO A 171 20.62 -5.23 -11.50
C PRO A 171 19.89 -5.49 -12.81
N GLN A 172 20.05 -6.68 -13.39
CA GLN A 172 19.41 -7.08 -14.65
C GLN A 172 18.08 -7.81 -14.45
N ALA A 173 17.64 -8.00 -13.21
CA ALA A 173 16.41 -8.73 -12.90
C ALA A 173 15.16 -7.94 -13.31
N HIS A 174 14.25 -8.62 -14.00
CA HIS A 174 12.91 -8.12 -14.24
C HIS A 174 11.99 -8.42 -13.05
N VAL A 175 12.11 -7.63 -11.98
CA VAL A 175 11.28 -7.78 -10.77
C VAL A 175 9.88 -7.19 -10.99
N ARG A 176 8.85 -8.04 -10.97
CA ARG A 176 7.41 -7.66 -11.04
C ARG A 176 6.72 -7.69 -9.68
N GLY A 177 7.24 -8.47 -8.75
CA GLY A 177 6.71 -8.71 -7.41
C GLY A 177 7.32 -9.96 -6.79
N LEU A 178 6.78 -10.38 -5.66
CA LEU A 178 7.30 -11.46 -4.84
C LEU A 178 7.64 -12.73 -5.64
N ALA A 179 6.70 -13.25 -6.45
CA ALA A 179 6.90 -14.46 -7.24
C ALA A 179 8.13 -14.40 -8.17
N SER A 180 8.39 -13.25 -8.79
CA SER A 180 9.57 -13.11 -9.66
C SER A 180 10.89 -13.13 -8.88
N MET A 181 10.91 -12.60 -7.65
CA MET A 181 12.11 -12.64 -6.81
C MET A 181 12.37 -14.05 -6.27
N VAL A 182 11.31 -14.78 -5.91
CA VAL A 182 11.38 -16.19 -5.52
C VAL A 182 11.95 -17.04 -6.65
N GLU A 183 11.45 -16.88 -7.88
CA GLU A 183 11.95 -17.60 -9.05
C GLU A 183 13.43 -17.29 -9.32
N LEU A 184 13.82 -16.01 -9.32
CA LEU A 184 15.19 -15.58 -9.62
C LEU A 184 16.23 -16.05 -8.60
N THR A 185 15.83 -16.24 -7.35
CA THR A 185 16.71 -16.75 -6.28
C THR A 185 16.71 -18.27 -6.17
N GLY A 186 15.78 -18.96 -6.84
CA GLY A 186 15.55 -20.39 -6.64
C GLY A 186 15.00 -20.72 -5.24
N CYS A 187 14.50 -19.73 -4.50
CA CYS A 187 13.80 -19.95 -3.25
C CYS A 187 12.43 -20.61 -3.50
N THR A 188 11.81 -21.08 -2.44
CA THR A 188 10.41 -21.54 -2.47
C THR A 188 9.55 -20.60 -1.65
N PHE A 189 8.28 -20.47 -2.04
CA PHE A 189 7.28 -19.81 -1.21
C PHE A 189 7.16 -20.53 0.14
N SER A 190 7.13 -19.75 1.22
CA SER A 190 6.84 -20.25 2.55
C SER A 190 5.33 -20.31 2.73
N GLY A 191 4.73 -21.51 2.71
CA GLY A 191 3.29 -21.66 2.86
C GLY A 191 2.51 -21.26 1.60
N ARG A 192 1.40 -20.54 1.78
CA ARG A 192 0.46 -20.22 0.72
C ARG A 192 0.69 -18.80 0.20
N HIS A 193 1.08 -18.65 -1.07
CA HIS A 193 1.16 -17.33 -1.72
C HIS A 193 -0.21 -16.60 -1.67
N HIS A 194 -0.21 -15.30 -1.36
CA HIS A 194 -1.37 -14.47 -1.03
C HIS A 194 -2.04 -14.79 0.32
N SER A 195 -1.31 -15.44 1.23
CA SER A 195 -1.60 -15.36 2.66
C SER A 195 -0.57 -14.39 3.21
N GLY A 196 -0.97 -13.23 3.71
CA GLY A 196 -0.02 -12.14 3.96
C GLY A 196 1.05 -12.54 4.99
N ILE A 197 0.70 -13.38 5.98
CA ILE A 197 1.68 -13.90 6.94
C ILE A 197 2.73 -14.84 6.30
N ASP A 198 2.33 -15.60 5.30
CA ASP A 198 3.18 -16.54 4.56
C ASP A 198 4.05 -15.80 3.55
N ASP A 199 3.51 -14.74 2.95
CA ASP A 199 4.26 -13.82 2.10
C ASP A 199 5.29 -13.02 2.92
N CYS A 200 4.99 -12.59 4.14
CA CYS A 200 5.99 -12.05 5.07
C CYS A 200 7.15 -13.04 5.34
N MET A 201 6.85 -14.33 5.49
CA MET A 201 7.86 -15.36 5.68
C MET A 201 8.68 -15.61 4.40
N THR A 202 8.05 -15.51 3.24
CA THR A 202 8.73 -15.59 1.94
C THR A 202 9.66 -14.39 1.74
N VAL A 203 9.21 -13.18 2.07
CA VAL A 203 10.05 -11.97 2.08
C VAL A 203 11.24 -12.16 3.02
N LYS A 204 11.06 -12.76 4.20
CA LYS A 204 12.19 -13.08 5.08
C LYS A 204 13.23 -13.97 4.40
N LEU A 205 12.82 -14.99 3.66
CA LEU A 205 13.76 -15.86 2.93
C LEU A 205 14.52 -15.08 1.85
N LEU A 206 13.86 -14.13 1.19
CA LEU A 206 14.53 -13.24 0.23
C LEU A 206 15.51 -12.30 0.93
N ILE A 207 15.17 -11.77 2.12
CA ILE A 207 16.10 -10.97 2.92
C ILE A 207 17.34 -11.78 3.28
N ASP A 208 17.20 -13.04 3.69
CA ASP A 208 18.36 -13.92 3.94
C ASP A 208 19.24 -14.05 2.69
N GLU A 209 18.65 -14.17 1.50
CA GLU A 209 19.39 -14.27 0.25
C GLU A 209 20.11 -12.97 -0.12
N LEU A 210 19.47 -11.81 0.11
CA LEU A 210 20.14 -10.52 -0.05
C LEU A 210 21.31 -10.39 0.92
N LEU A 211 21.14 -10.77 2.19
CA LEU A 211 22.22 -10.69 3.17
C LEU A 211 23.41 -11.59 2.79
N LYS A 212 23.19 -12.80 2.26
CA LYS A 212 24.27 -13.66 1.72
C LYS A 212 25.08 -12.99 0.59
N GLN A 213 24.47 -12.07 -0.15
CA GLN A 213 25.15 -11.23 -1.16
C GLN A 213 25.89 -10.03 -0.54
N ASN A 214 26.06 -10.00 0.79
CA ASN A 214 26.56 -8.86 1.58
C ASN A 214 25.72 -7.59 1.43
N HIS A 215 24.43 -7.72 1.10
CA HIS A 215 23.53 -6.58 0.94
C HIS A 215 23.36 -5.79 2.24
N LYS A 216 23.28 -4.47 2.12
CA LYS A 216 22.99 -3.56 3.23
C LYS A 216 21.76 -2.70 2.89
N PHE A 217 20.82 -2.64 3.82
CA PHE A 217 19.62 -1.82 3.72
C PHE A 217 19.93 -0.37 4.15
N GLU A 218 20.08 0.53 3.17
CA GLU A 218 20.51 1.92 3.41
C GLU A 218 19.58 2.96 2.76
N ASP A 219 18.95 2.66 1.62
CA ASP A 219 18.11 3.61 0.87
C ASP A 219 16.64 3.57 1.30
N VAL A 220 16.37 4.22 2.43
CA VAL A 220 15.00 4.34 2.97
C VAL A 220 14.11 5.14 2.02
N CYS A 221 13.00 4.53 1.59
CA CYS A 221 11.92 5.24 0.93
C CYS A 221 11.13 6.04 1.96
N SER A 222 10.81 7.30 1.64
CA SER A 222 9.96 8.16 2.46
C SER A 222 8.69 8.52 1.69
N ILE A 223 7.56 8.51 2.39
CA ILE A 223 6.28 8.99 1.86
C ILE A 223 6.10 10.44 2.30
N ASP A 224 5.89 11.34 1.35
CA ASP A 224 5.61 12.74 1.64
C ASP A 224 4.39 12.86 2.57
N PRO A 225 4.45 13.62 3.68
CA PRO A 225 3.29 13.86 4.55
C PRO A 225 2.05 14.42 3.84
N PHE A 226 2.24 15.10 2.69
CA PHE A 226 1.18 15.64 1.84
C PHE A 226 0.79 14.70 0.69
N TYR A 227 1.36 13.50 0.64
CA TYR A 227 1.00 12.49 -0.35
C TYR A 227 -0.50 12.20 -0.32
N ASP A 228 -1.16 12.37 -1.47
CA ASP A 228 -2.58 12.05 -1.61
C ASP A 228 -2.73 10.75 -2.41
N PRO A 229 -3.04 9.61 -1.75
CA PRO A 229 -3.16 8.34 -2.44
C PRO A 229 -4.15 8.45 -3.59
N PHE A 230 -5.27 9.16 -3.43
CA PHE A 230 -6.31 9.27 -4.47
C PHE A 230 -5.83 9.91 -5.78
N ARG A 231 -4.72 10.66 -5.77
CA ARG A 231 -4.18 11.37 -6.94
C ARG A 231 -2.97 10.70 -7.56
N ASP A 232 -2.42 9.65 -6.94
CA ASP A 232 -1.24 8.97 -7.47
C ASP A 232 -1.59 8.15 -8.71
N ALA A 233 -1.10 8.61 -9.86
CA ALA A 233 -1.34 7.97 -11.14
C ALA A 233 -0.61 6.64 -11.28
N SER A 234 0.43 6.36 -10.48
CA SER A 234 1.15 5.06 -10.54
C SER A 234 0.26 3.89 -10.11
N PHE A 235 -0.79 4.17 -9.34
CA PHE A 235 -1.78 3.18 -8.91
C PHE A 235 -3.11 3.31 -9.65
N CYS A 236 -3.21 4.22 -10.61
CA CYS A 236 -4.37 4.33 -11.47
C CYS A 236 -4.17 3.42 -12.69
N GLU A 237 -4.82 2.26 -12.69
CA GLU A 237 -5.01 1.51 -13.94
C GLU A 237 -5.94 2.32 -14.86
N PHE A 238 -5.34 3.07 -15.78
CA PHE A 238 -5.98 3.79 -16.89
C PHE A 238 -6.87 5.00 -16.53
N LYS A 239 -6.68 6.06 -17.32
CA LYS A 239 -7.37 7.36 -17.25
C LYS A 239 -8.89 7.19 -17.07
N ASN A 240 -9.42 7.63 -15.94
CA ASN A 240 -10.85 7.90 -15.79
C ASN A 240 -11.08 9.42 -15.95
N PRO A 241 -11.50 9.91 -17.13
CA PRO A 241 -11.59 11.36 -17.41
C PRO A 241 -12.73 12.08 -16.66
N SER A 242 -13.44 11.42 -15.74
CA SER A 242 -14.73 11.88 -15.22
C SER A 242 -14.77 12.27 -13.74
N ARG A 243 -13.63 12.38 -13.04
CA ARG A 243 -13.62 12.80 -11.62
C ARG A 243 -12.72 14.01 -11.35
N SER A 244 -13.14 15.17 -11.84
CA SER A 244 -12.81 16.46 -11.20
C SER A 244 -13.77 16.67 -10.00
N ARG A 245 -13.56 15.95 -8.89
CA ARG A 245 -14.22 16.32 -7.64
C ARG A 245 -13.49 17.54 -7.07
N VAL A 246 -14.16 18.69 -7.09
CA VAL A 246 -13.76 19.90 -6.37
C VAL A 246 -13.60 19.53 -4.89
N TYR A 247 -12.39 19.64 -4.38
CA TYR A 247 -12.06 19.39 -2.98
C TYR A 247 -12.38 20.62 -2.15
N THR A 248 -13.18 20.43 -1.09
CA THR A 248 -13.31 21.38 0.01
C THR A 248 -12.28 21.03 1.10
N PRO A 249 -11.35 21.93 1.45
CA PRO A 249 -10.37 21.68 2.50
C PRO A 249 -11.02 21.45 3.87
N PRO A 250 -10.43 20.62 4.74
CA PRO A 250 -10.88 20.43 6.11
C PRO A 250 -10.72 21.73 6.93
N VAL A 251 -11.53 21.87 7.97
CA VAL A 251 -11.75 23.10 8.75
C VAL A 251 -10.45 23.71 9.31
N TYR A 252 -9.45 22.88 9.64
CA TYR A 252 -8.14 23.32 10.14
C TYR A 252 -7.37 24.18 9.11
N PHE A 253 -7.67 24.02 7.82
CA PHE A 253 -7.05 24.79 6.73
C PHE A 253 -7.49 26.25 6.74
N TYR A 254 -8.76 26.53 7.08
CA TYR A 254 -9.25 27.90 7.23
C TYR A 254 -8.60 28.61 8.42
N GLN A 255 -8.33 27.89 9.51
CA GLN A 255 -7.66 28.44 10.69
C GLN A 255 -6.20 28.81 10.39
N TYR A 256 -5.48 27.97 9.63
CA TYR A 256 -4.11 28.27 9.20
C TYR A 256 -4.03 29.46 8.22
N TYR A 257 -4.96 29.54 7.26
CA TYR A 257 -5.04 30.66 6.32
C TYR A 257 -5.32 32.00 7.02
N GLN A 258 -6.23 32.00 8.00
CA GLN A 258 -6.53 33.19 8.81
C GLN A 258 -5.34 33.65 9.67
N GLN A 259 -4.46 32.73 10.08
CA GLN A 259 -3.28 33.03 10.90
C GLN A 259 -2.08 33.51 10.08
N THR A 260 -1.89 32.98 8.87
CA THR A 260 -0.65 33.19 8.10
C THR A 260 -0.83 34.06 6.86
N GLY A 261 -2.08 34.36 6.46
CA GLY A 261 -2.38 35.10 5.23
C GLY A 261 -1.92 34.42 3.94
N SER A 262 -1.40 33.19 4.03
CA SER A 262 -0.68 32.51 2.95
C SER A 262 -1.54 31.36 2.43
N ASN A 263 -1.92 31.41 1.15
CA ASN A 263 -2.56 30.27 0.47
C ASN A 263 -1.44 29.33 -0.02
N PRO A 264 -1.25 28.14 0.57
CA PRO A 264 -0.13 27.26 0.21
C PRO A 264 -0.28 26.61 -1.17
N TYR A 265 -1.37 26.87 -1.91
CA TYR A 265 -1.63 26.32 -3.25
C TYR A 265 -1.21 27.19 -4.44
N TYR A 266 -0.55 28.32 -4.22
CA TYR A 266 0.04 29.10 -5.31
C TYR A 266 1.57 29.06 -5.27
N TYR A 267 2.15 27.96 -5.74
CA TYR A 267 3.50 27.95 -6.31
C TYR A 267 3.51 27.10 -7.60
N ASN A 268 3.47 27.82 -8.72
CA ASN A 268 3.91 27.51 -10.09
C ASN A 268 3.66 26.11 -10.67
N HIS A 269 2.54 25.98 -11.40
CA HIS A 269 2.52 25.26 -12.67
C HIS A 269 2.16 26.23 -13.80
N HIS A 270 3.17 26.89 -14.36
CA HIS A 270 3.13 27.35 -15.74
C HIS A 270 4.36 26.79 -16.46
N PRO A 271 4.21 26.19 -17.65
CA PRO A 271 5.37 25.83 -18.47
C PRO A 271 6.13 27.09 -18.88
N ILE A 272 7.46 27.03 -18.80
CA ILE A 272 8.37 28.08 -19.26
C ILE A 272 8.19 28.24 -20.79
N PRO A 273 7.80 29.42 -21.31
CA PRO A 273 7.70 29.65 -22.75
C PRO A 273 9.10 29.64 -23.36
N THR A 274 9.33 28.79 -24.37
CA THR A 274 10.66 28.67 -24.99
C THR A 274 10.86 29.59 -26.18
N THR A 275 9.89 30.47 -26.52
CA THR A 275 10.09 31.46 -27.58
C THR A 275 9.45 32.84 -27.32
N PRO A 276 10.07 33.94 -27.81
CA PRO A 276 9.54 35.31 -27.66
C PRO A 276 8.14 35.56 -28.25
N LYS A 277 7.68 34.70 -29.19
CA LYS A 277 6.35 34.84 -29.81
C LYS A 277 5.21 34.42 -28.89
N GLU A 278 5.44 33.52 -27.94
CA GLU A 278 4.40 33.02 -27.02
C GLU A 278 4.10 34.01 -25.88
N GLN A 279 5.05 34.87 -25.54
CA GLN A 279 4.87 35.91 -24.51
C GLN A 279 3.93 37.04 -24.95
N GLN A 280 3.89 37.37 -26.25
CA GLN A 280 2.98 38.41 -26.76
C GLN A 280 1.52 37.94 -26.86
N GLN A 281 1.26 36.65 -27.02
CA GLN A 281 -0.12 36.12 -27.10
C GLN A 281 -0.82 36.07 -25.74
N GLN A 282 -0.09 35.86 -24.65
CA GLN A 282 -0.68 35.84 -23.30
C GLN A 282 -1.09 37.23 -22.79
N GLN A 283 -0.41 38.30 -23.17
CA GLN A 283 -0.78 39.66 -22.75
C GLN A 283 -2.10 40.15 -23.38
N GLN A 284 -2.51 39.61 -24.53
CA GLN A 284 -3.77 40.00 -25.17
C GLN A 284 -5.01 39.29 -24.60
N GLN A 285 -4.86 38.12 -23.96
CA GLN A 285 -6.00 37.35 -23.40
C GLN A 285 -6.44 37.80 -22.00
N GLN A 286 -5.68 38.66 -21.31
CA GLN A 286 -6.01 39.11 -19.95
C GLN A 286 -6.94 40.34 -19.87
N GLN A 287 -7.46 40.85 -21.00
CA GLN A 287 -8.29 42.08 -21.02
C GLN A 287 -9.74 41.88 -21.46
N GLN A 288 -10.41 40.78 -21.09
CA GLN A 288 -11.88 40.72 -21.23
C GLN A 288 -12.57 40.33 -19.92
N PRO A 289 -13.50 41.15 -19.40
CA PRO A 289 -14.28 40.81 -18.21
C PRO A 289 -15.42 39.86 -18.58
N TYR A 290 -15.50 38.72 -17.89
CA TYR A 290 -16.62 37.80 -18.01
C TYR A 290 -17.79 38.24 -17.10
N HIS A 291 -18.91 38.62 -17.70
CA HIS A 291 -20.20 38.76 -17.02
C HIS A 291 -20.87 37.40 -16.88
N ILE A 292 -21.30 37.04 -15.66
CA ILE A 292 -22.11 35.85 -15.39
C ILE A 292 -23.54 36.30 -15.07
N THR A 293 -24.51 35.87 -15.89
CA THR A 293 -25.95 35.99 -15.61
C THR A 293 -26.56 34.60 -15.42
N TYR A 294 -27.36 34.42 -14.36
CA TYR A 294 -28.10 33.18 -14.10
C TYR A 294 -29.57 33.30 -14.57
N PRO A 295 -30.17 32.26 -15.17
CA PRO A 295 -31.60 32.25 -15.49
C PRO A 295 -32.44 31.82 -14.27
N PRO A 296 -33.70 32.27 -14.15
CA PRO A 296 -34.55 31.97 -13.01
C PRO A 296 -35.18 30.57 -13.10
N ILE A 297 -35.37 29.96 -11.93
CA ILE A 297 -36.01 28.65 -11.73
C ILE A 297 -37.52 28.81 -11.89
N GLN A 298 -38.15 28.11 -12.84
CA GLN A 298 -39.58 27.85 -12.84
C GLN A 298 -39.90 26.36 -12.95
N GLN A 299 -40.89 25.96 -12.16
CA GLN A 299 -41.46 24.64 -11.98
C GLN A 299 -42.03 24.07 -13.28
N GLN A 300 -41.97 22.74 -13.45
CA GLN A 300 -43.11 21.98 -14.00
C GLN A 300 -43.06 20.50 -13.59
N LEU A 301 -43.97 20.14 -12.67
CA LEU A 301 -44.52 18.81 -12.50
C LEU A 301 -45.28 18.42 -13.78
N LYS A 302 -45.12 17.18 -14.27
CA LYS A 302 -46.20 16.31 -14.83
C LYS A 302 -45.66 14.95 -15.33
N HIS A 303 -46.15 13.88 -14.67
CA HIS A 303 -46.45 12.49 -15.12
C HIS A 303 -45.50 11.74 -16.08
N LYS A 304 -45.14 10.47 -15.82
CA LYS A 304 -46.03 9.30 -15.92
C LYS A 304 -45.60 8.14 -15.00
N ARG A 305 -46.52 7.69 -14.14
CA ARG A 305 -46.44 6.41 -13.41
C ARG A 305 -46.77 5.26 -14.38
N ARG A 306 -45.97 4.18 -14.38
CA ARG A 306 -46.33 2.88 -15.00
C ARG A 306 -46.95 1.97 -13.93
N PRO A 307 -48.01 1.18 -14.23
CA PRO A 307 -48.60 0.27 -13.26
C PRO A 307 -47.77 -1.02 -13.10
N PRO A 308 -47.86 -1.72 -11.95
CA PRO A 308 -47.11 -2.94 -11.69
C PRO A 308 -47.75 -4.17 -12.39
N LYS A 309 -46.91 -5.04 -12.95
CA LYS A 309 -47.32 -6.34 -13.50
C LYS A 309 -47.60 -7.32 -12.34
N LYS A 310 -48.81 -7.90 -12.32
CA LYS A 310 -49.19 -9.02 -11.43
C LYS A 310 -48.34 -10.25 -11.75
N LYS A 311 -47.62 -10.79 -10.76
CA LYS A 311 -47.03 -12.14 -10.82
C LYS A 311 -48.02 -13.12 -10.18
N THR A 312 -48.51 -14.07 -10.97
CA THR A 312 -49.28 -15.22 -10.52
C THR A 312 -48.35 -16.24 -9.85
N PHE A 313 -48.69 -16.64 -8.62
CA PHE A 313 -48.05 -17.75 -7.93
C PHE A 313 -48.64 -19.07 -8.43
N LYS A 314 -47.80 -19.96 -8.99
CA LYS A 314 -48.13 -21.38 -9.18
C LYS A 314 -47.74 -22.13 -7.90
N VAL A 315 -48.73 -22.67 -7.21
CA VAL A 315 -48.57 -23.62 -6.11
C VAL A 315 -48.05 -24.94 -6.69
N LEU A 316 -46.86 -25.37 -6.28
CA LEU A 316 -46.35 -26.71 -6.52
C LEU A 316 -46.70 -27.58 -5.30
N SER A 317 -47.70 -28.43 -5.46
CA SER A 317 -48.01 -29.52 -4.53
C SER A 317 -46.90 -30.57 -4.60
N ARG A 318 -46.13 -30.75 -3.51
CA ARG A 318 -45.26 -31.91 -3.32
C ARG A 318 -46.12 -33.10 -2.92
N LYS A 319 -46.15 -34.15 -3.76
CA LYS A 319 -46.54 -35.49 -3.34
C LYS A 319 -45.42 -36.08 -2.48
N VAL A 320 -45.79 -36.57 -1.31
CA VAL A 320 -44.97 -37.42 -0.45
C VAL A 320 -45.02 -38.81 -1.04
N GLU A 321 -43.87 -39.35 -1.45
CA GLU A 321 -43.71 -40.78 -1.73
C GLU A 321 -43.06 -41.44 -0.53
N VAL A 322 -43.80 -42.40 0.03
CA VAL A 322 -43.42 -43.28 1.12
C VAL A 322 -42.75 -44.49 0.49
N ASN A 323 -41.46 -44.71 0.75
CA ASN A 323 -40.86 -46.02 0.50
C ASN A 323 -40.79 -46.80 1.82
N LYS A 324 -41.50 -47.92 1.81
CA LYS A 324 -41.45 -49.00 2.79
C LYS A 324 -40.36 -50.00 2.38
N PHE A 325 -39.76 -50.59 3.41
CA PHE A 325 -38.87 -51.76 3.47
C PHE A 325 -37.39 -51.52 3.17
#